data_AF-A0A3N5NII9-F1
#
_entry.id   AF-A0A3N5NII9-F1
#
_cell.length_a   1.000
_cell.length_b   1.000
_cell.length_c   1.000
_cell.angle_alpha   90.00
_cell.angle_beta   90.00
_cell.angle_gamma   90.00
#
_symmetry.space_group_name_H-M   'P 1'
#
loop_
_entity.id
_entity.type
_entity.pdbx_description
1 polymer ?
#
loop_
_entity_poly.entity_id
_entity_poly.type
_entity_poly.pdbx_seq_one_letter_code
_entity_poly.pdbx_strand_id
1 'polypeptide(L)'
;MRSLAITILVLVGLSVHVLSQNIPADRAGGPAEILNADDVLAIVNVAASALGDSTMAVAVVDRTGTILAAYTRQNAEERTPDIAVSVARAGAMFSHDQAPLSSRTVRFISGIHFPPGVPNTPNAALYGVENINRGCAINPSGDAIFNVPLTLTRSIDGTFGPAGSQALPCTPSDTRGCARGGPMRGADGGVLASVGITTGKIDVFDSGSTDLLSATVNPGGIPIYRGGKVVGGVGVAGVSPEFAEYAATLASAGAGRGLDFSEPLGTPGAVFIDGIRLPFFGTCTNIPCIRAALGQAPSGAASGRLSDGRFVVPPRGGQQAPEGYLVGPRASRSGSLTQADVRRIIDQSVAVALRTRAAIRLPVNQPTRMVMAVADEAGDILAAFRMPDATFFSLDVAMAKARNAFYFSSREGYEVLRQYVTTNPYARYEWEPPPPAGRGWAVTARSLNFGGQPLFPPGIDREVAPTPGPWFDLYAYDSANPCTEGPG
;
A
#
# COMPACT_ATOMS: atom_id res chain seq x y z
N MET A 1 -71.56 9.70 27.27
CA MET A 1 -70.16 9.45 27.69
C MET A 1 -69.68 8.17 27.02
N ARG A 2 -69.01 8.27 25.86
CA ARG A 2 -68.32 7.16 25.19
C ARG A 2 -66.88 7.62 24.97
N SER A 3 -65.94 6.97 25.66
CA SER A 3 -64.53 7.34 25.68
C SER A 3 -63.84 6.69 24.48
N LEU A 4 -63.24 7.51 23.61
CA LEU A 4 -62.39 7.08 22.51
C LEU A 4 -60.98 6.82 23.06
N ALA A 5 -60.49 5.58 22.99
CA ALA A 5 -59.10 5.26 23.28
C ALA A 5 -58.26 5.41 22.00
N ILE A 6 -57.33 6.36 22.00
CA ILE A 6 -56.35 6.57 20.93
C ILE A 6 -55.10 5.77 21.30
N THR A 7 -54.80 4.72 20.54
CA THR A 7 -53.56 3.95 20.64
C THR A 7 -52.45 4.71 19.90
N ILE A 8 -51.49 5.28 20.64
CA ILE A 8 -50.29 5.90 20.08
C ILE A 8 -49.30 4.78 19.73
N LEU A 9 -49.09 4.57 18.44
CA LEU A 9 -48.03 3.71 17.91
C LEU A 9 -46.71 4.49 17.99
N VAL A 10 -45.87 4.18 18.98
CA VAL A 10 -44.51 4.72 19.08
C VAL A 10 -43.63 3.99 18.07
N LEU A 11 -43.42 4.59 16.89
CA LEU A 11 -42.33 4.20 16.00
C LEU A 11 -41.01 4.59 16.68
N VAL A 12 -40.31 3.62 17.25
CA VAL A 12 -38.89 3.75 17.60
C VAL A 12 -38.12 3.76 16.29
N GLY A 13 -37.92 4.94 15.73
CA GLY A 13 -36.97 5.15 14.65
C GLY A 13 -35.56 4.90 15.16
N LEU A 14 -34.99 3.73 14.88
CA LEU A 14 -33.55 3.54 14.89
C LEU A 14 -32.96 4.38 13.77
N SER A 15 -32.64 5.63 14.06
CA SER A 15 -31.76 6.45 13.23
C SER A 15 -30.38 5.81 13.29
N VAL A 16 -30.10 4.89 12.35
CA VAL A 16 -28.72 4.55 12.00
C VAL A 16 -28.09 5.85 11.54
N HIS A 17 -27.36 6.51 12.45
CA HIS A 17 -26.52 7.64 12.09
C HIS A 17 -25.42 7.05 11.23
N VAL A 18 -25.61 7.08 9.92
CA VAL A 18 -24.56 6.78 8.95
C VAL A 18 -23.46 7.81 9.18
N LEU A 19 -22.44 7.43 9.93
CA LEU A 19 -21.26 8.25 10.15
C LEU A 19 -20.54 8.34 8.81
N SER A 20 -20.70 9.49 8.16
CA SER A 20 -19.96 9.87 6.97
C SER A 20 -18.44 9.78 7.21
N GLN A 21 -17.66 9.34 6.21
CA GLN A 21 -16.19 9.44 6.16
C GLN A 21 -15.72 10.91 6.05
N ASN A 22 -16.60 11.89 6.23
CA ASN A 22 -16.27 13.27 6.56
C ASN A 22 -15.67 13.41 7.97
N ILE A 23 -14.74 12.54 8.36
CA ILE A 23 -13.99 12.71 9.59
C ILE A 23 -13.19 14.01 9.43
N PRO A 24 -13.49 15.06 10.22
CA PRO A 24 -12.73 16.30 10.11
C PRO A 24 -11.29 16.04 10.59
N ALA A 25 -10.33 16.84 10.12
CA ALA A 25 -8.90 16.61 10.38
C ALA A 25 -8.51 16.43 11.85
N ASP A 26 -9.27 17.00 12.78
CA ASP A 26 -9.07 16.91 14.23
C ASP A 26 -9.45 15.53 14.82
N ARG A 27 -10.24 14.73 14.08
CA ARG A 27 -10.69 13.38 14.49
C ARG A 27 -10.07 12.25 13.66
N ALA A 28 -9.27 12.58 12.66
CA ALA A 28 -8.52 11.61 11.87
C ALA A 28 -7.42 10.98 12.74
N GLY A 29 -7.42 9.65 12.82
CA GLY A 29 -6.44 8.87 13.60
C GLY A 29 -6.87 8.65 15.04
N GLY A 30 -5.95 8.21 15.89
CA GLY A 30 -6.26 7.78 17.25
C GLY A 30 -6.91 6.39 17.34
N PRO A 31 -7.47 6.03 18.51
CA PRO A 31 -8.03 4.70 18.75
C PRO A 31 -9.17 4.36 17.77
N ALA A 32 -9.15 3.13 17.29
CA ALA A 32 -10.17 2.55 16.43
C ALA A 32 -10.71 1.25 17.05
N GLU A 33 -11.94 0.91 16.69
CA GLU A 33 -12.50 -0.39 17.06
C GLU A 33 -11.96 -1.47 16.11
N ILE A 34 -11.00 -2.24 16.60
CA ILE A 34 -10.26 -3.25 15.82
C ILE A 34 -11.14 -4.45 15.43
N LEU A 35 -10.74 -5.14 14.35
CA LEU A 35 -11.36 -6.40 13.94
C LEU A 35 -11.06 -7.50 14.97
N ASN A 36 -12.09 -8.19 15.44
CA ASN A 36 -11.93 -9.43 16.23
C ASN A 36 -11.98 -10.68 15.33
N ALA A 37 -11.73 -11.86 15.90
CA ALA A 37 -11.69 -13.12 15.14
C ALA A 37 -13.03 -13.45 14.44
N ASP A 38 -14.15 -13.14 15.09
CA ASP A 38 -15.48 -13.37 14.50
C ASP A 38 -15.72 -12.42 13.32
N ASP A 39 -15.28 -11.16 13.41
CA ASP A 39 -15.39 -10.19 12.33
C ASP A 39 -14.66 -10.71 11.09
N VAL A 40 -13.43 -11.18 11.30
CA VAL A 40 -12.58 -11.74 10.26
C VAL A 40 -13.21 -13.00 9.65
N LEU A 41 -13.77 -13.89 10.46
CA LEU A 41 -14.50 -15.06 9.97
C LEU A 41 -15.70 -14.64 9.11
N ALA A 42 -16.48 -13.64 9.55
CA ALA A 42 -17.63 -13.15 8.79
C ALA A 42 -17.22 -12.56 7.44
N ILE A 43 -16.16 -11.75 7.39
CA ILE A 43 -15.62 -11.19 6.14
C ILE A 43 -15.21 -12.30 5.18
N VAL A 44 -14.43 -13.29 5.64
CA VAL A 44 -14.00 -14.41 4.80
C VAL A 44 -15.20 -15.24 4.33
N ASN A 45 -16.18 -15.48 5.21
CA ASN A 45 -17.39 -16.21 4.86
C ASN A 45 -18.20 -15.53 3.75
N VAL A 46 -18.35 -14.20 3.81
CA VAL A 46 -19.04 -13.44 2.76
C VAL A 46 -18.29 -13.54 1.43
N ALA A 47 -16.97 -13.31 1.43
CA ALA A 47 -16.16 -13.41 0.21
C ALA A 47 -16.20 -14.81 -0.41
N ALA A 48 -16.03 -15.85 0.42
CA ALA A 48 -16.03 -17.25 0.00
C ALA A 48 -17.40 -17.72 -0.50
N SER A 49 -18.49 -17.13 0.00
CA SER A 49 -19.85 -17.43 -0.44
C SER A 49 -20.25 -16.66 -1.71
N ALA A 50 -19.60 -15.53 -1.97
CA ALA A 50 -19.89 -14.68 -3.12
C ALA A 50 -19.66 -15.36 -4.47
N LEU A 51 -18.68 -16.28 -4.53
CA LEU A 51 -18.21 -16.91 -5.77
C LEU A 51 -17.89 -18.40 -5.58
N GLY A 52 -18.13 -19.21 -6.60
CA GLY A 52 -17.95 -20.66 -6.64
C GLY A 52 -16.61 -21.13 -7.22
N ASP A 53 -15.74 -20.21 -7.64
CA ASP A 53 -14.48 -20.50 -8.33
C ASP A 53 -13.49 -21.30 -7.47
N SER A 54 -13.08 -22.49 -7.93
CA SER A 54 -12.20 -23.42 -7.20
C SER A 54 -10.75 -22.94 -7.01
N THR A 55 -10.36 -21.85 -7.66
CA THR A 55 -9.02 -21.25 -7.65
C THR A 55 -8.90 -20.04 -6.70
N MET A 56 -10.01 -19.65 -6.06
CA MET A 56 -10.07 -18.47 -5.19
C MET A 56 -9.19 -18.60 -3.94
N ALA A 57 -8.56 -17.48 -3.56
CA ALA A 57 -8.10 -17.22 -2.20
C ALA A 57 -8.66 -15.89 -1.66
N VAL A 58 -8.83 -15.82 -0.35
CA VAL A 58 -9.31 -14.65 0.39
C VAL A 58 -8.35 -14.37 1.54
N ALA A 59 -7.99 -13.12 1.76
CA ALA A 59 -7.21 -12.71 2.92
C ALA A 59 -7.83 -11.51 3.62
N VAL A 60 -7.63 -11.41 4.93
CA VAL A 60 -7.99 -10.24 5.72
C VAL A 60 -6.77 -9.79 6.49
N VAL A 61 -6.51 -8.48 6.48
CA VAL A 61 -5.42 -7.86 7.24
C VAL A 61 -5.97 -6.73 8.11
N ASP A 62 -5.27 -6.43 9.21
CA ASP A 62 -5.55 -5.20 9.97
C ASP A 62 -4.98 -3.96 9.26
N ARG A 63 -5.20 -2.78 9.86
CA ARG A 63 -4.74 -1.49 9.33
C ARG A 63 -3.22 -1.43 9.09
N THR A 64 -2.42 -2.18 9.83
CA THR A 64 -0.96 -2.22 9.67
C THR A 64 -0.51 -3.17 8.56
N GLY A 65 -1.42 -4.01 8.05
CA GLY A 65 -1.10 -5.07 7.09
C GLY A 65 -0.77 -6.43 7.74
N THR A 66 -1.01 -6.58 9.05
CA THR A 66 -0.85 -7.85 9.77
C THR A 66 -1.92 -8.83 9.30
N ILE A 67 -1.52 -10.07 8.99
CA ILE A 67 -2.42 -11.11 8.45
C ILE A 67 -3.35 -11.63 9.56
N LEU A 68 -4.65 -11.47 9.37
CA LEU A 68 -5.70 -11.92 10.30
C LEU A 68 -6.39 -13.20 9.84
N ALA A 69 -6.45 -13.44 8.53
CA ALA A 69 -6.85 -14.72 7.96
C ALA A 69 -6.33 -14.84 6.53
N ALA A 70 -6.15 -16.08 6.10
CA ALA A 70 -5.94 -16.45 4.72
C ALA A 70 -6.70 -17.75 4.47
N TYR A 71 -7.58 -17.74 3.49
CA TYR A 71 -8.43 -18.85 3.07
C TYR A 71 -8.12 -19.17 1.61
N THR A 72 -8.11 -20.46 1.27
CA THR A 72 -7.81 -20.92 -0.09
C THR A 72 -8.68 -22.08 -0.49
N ARG A 73 -9.02 -22.15 -1.77
CA ARG A 73 -9.69 -23.30 -2.37
C ARG A 73 -8.70 -24.31 -2.95
N GLN A 74 -9.20 -25.49 -3.25
CA GLN A 74 -8.41 -26.67 -3.60
C GLN A 74 -7.50 -26.46 -4.81
N ASN A 75 -7.97 -25.73 -5.83
CA ASN A 75 -7.25 -25.55 -7.08
C ASN A 75 -6.53 -24.20 -7.18
N ALA A 76 -6.48 -23.43 -6.08
CA ALA A 76 -5.71 -22.19 -6.05
C ALA A 76 -4.21 -22.50 -6.18
N GLU A 77 -3.50 -21.68 -6.94
CA GLU A 77 -2.05 -21.79 -7.04
C GLU A 77 -1.39 -21.48 -5.70
N GLU A 78 -0.18 -22.00 -5.48
CA GLU A 78 0.56 -21.82 -4.22
C GLU A 78 0.72 -20.34 -3.81
N ARG A 79 0.90 -19.43 -4.79
CA ARG A 79 1.05 -17.99 -4.54
C ARG A 79 -0.27 -17.26 -4.29
N THR A 80 -1.41 -17.83 -4.66
CA THR A 80 -2.70 -17.12 -4.66
C THR A 80 -3.07 -16.56 -3.27
N PRO A 81 -2.85 -17.27 -2.14
CA PRO A 81 -3.12 -16.72 -0.81
C PRO A 81 -2.22 -15.51 -0.46
N ASP A 82 -0.94 -15.53 -0.82
CA ASP A 82 -0.05 -14.38 -0.62
C ASP A 82 -0.45 -13.19 -1.52
N ILE A 83 -0.90 -13.44 -2.76
CA ILE A 83 -1.44 -12.40 -3.63
C ILE A 83 -2.69 -11.76 -3.00
N ALA A 84 -3.59 -12.58 -2.43
CA ALA A 84 -4.75 -12.08 -1.69
C ALA A 84 -4.31 -11.22 -0.48
N VAL A 85 -3.29 -11.63 0.28
CA VAL A 85 -2.71 -10.81 1.36
C VAL A 85 -2.17 -9.49 0.81
N SER A 86 -1.47 -9.52 -0.32
CA SER A 86 -0.87 -8.32 -0.92
C SER A 86 -1.92 -7.29 -1.36
N VAL A 87 -3.02 -7.71 -1.98
CA VAL A 87 -4.11 -6.77 -2.33
C VAL A 87 -4.95 -6.35 -1.10
N ALA A 88 -5.10 -7.22 -0.10
CA ALA A 88 -5.70 -6.82 1.18
C ALA A 88 -4.90 -5.68 1.84
N ARG A 89 -3.56 -5.79 1.82
CA ARG A 89 -2.63 -4.74 2.26
C ARG A 89 -2.76 -3.46 1.45
N ALA A 90 -2.96 -3.55 0.13
CA ALA A 90 -3.22 -2.37 -0.70
C ALA A 90 -4.47 -1.62 -0.20
N GLY A 91 -5.58 -2.31 0.05
CA GLY A 91 -6.77 -1.70 0.64
C GLY A 91 -6.50 -1.09 2.02
N ALA A 92 -5.92 -1.89 2.93
CA ALA A 92 -5.72 -1.50 4.33
C ALA A 92 -4.71 -0.36 4.52
N MET A 93 -3.58 -0.38 3.82
CA MET A 93 -2.40 0.47 4.11
C MET A 93 -2.42 1.80 3.36
N PHE A 94 -3.04 1.84 2.17
CA PHE A 94 -3.14 3.05 1.34
C PHE A 94 -4.36 3.91 1.69
N SER A 95 -5.42 3.29 2.21
CA SER A 95 -6.58 4.01 2.71
C SER A 95 -6.28 4.83 3.95
N HIS A 96 -7.18 5.76 4.28
CA HIS A 96 -7.14 6.60 5.48
C HIS A 96 -8.57 6.99 5.90
N ASP A 97 -8.75 7.51 7.11
CA ASP A 97 -10.07 7.81 7.71
C ASP A 97 -10.95 8.75 6.88
N GLN A 98 -10.34 9.49 5.95
CA GLN A 98 -10.99 10.54 5.16
C GLN A 98 -11.33 10.15 3.70
N ALA A 99 -10.77 9.06 3.17
CA ALA A 99 -11.13 8.52 1.86
C ALA A 99 -10.57 7.09 1.69
N PRO A 100 -11.36 6.17 1.13
CA PRO A 100 -10.93 4.81 0.82
C PRO A 100 -10.17 4.80 -0.51
N LEU A 101 -9.07 4.04 -0.55
CA LEU A 101 -8.32 3.72 -1.77
C LEU A 101 -8.29 2.21 -1.92
N SER A 102 -8.77 1.68 -3.05
CA SER A 102 -8.71 0.25 -3.35
C SER A 102 -7.39 -0.11 -4.04
N SER A 103 -7.09 -1.39 -4.21
CA SER A 103 -5.94 -1.82 -5.02
C SER A 103 -6.05 -1.35 -6.48
N ARG A 104 -7.28 -1.17 -7.01
CA ARG A 104 -7.50 -0.49 -8.30
C ARG A 104 -7.03 0.96 -8.27
N THR A 105 -7.35 1.70 -7.21
CA THR A 105 -6.85 3.06 -7.03
C THR A 105 -5.33 3.09 -7.01
N VAL A 106 -4.70 2.18 -6.25
CA VAL A 106 -3.23 2.08 -6.15
C VAL A 106 -2.60 1.79 -7.51
N ARG A 107 -3.13 0.83 -8.28
CA ARG A 107 -2.64 0.53 -9.64
C ARG A 107 -2.76 1.72 -10.59
N PHE A 108 -3.84 2.48 -10.47
CA PHE A 108 -4.08 3.65 -11.32
C PHE A 108 -3.03 4.76 -11.09
N ILE A 109 -2.43 4.82 -9.90
CA ILE A 109 -1.40 5.80 -9.55
C ILE A 109 0.01 5.20 -9.43
N SER A 110 0.26 4.00 -9.96
CA SER A 110 1.57 3.33 -9.95
C SER A 110 2.16 3.01 -11.34
N GLY A 111 1.51 3.45 -12.42
CA GLY A 111 1.97 3.25 -13.81
C GLY A 111 3.12 4.18 -14.23
N ILE A 112 3.73 3.89 -15.38
CA ILE A 112 4.78 4.76 -15.96
C ILE A 112 4.22 6.05 -16.57
N HIS A 113 2.89 6.14 -16.67
CA HIS A 113 2.15 7.32 -17.10
C HIS A 113 1.05 7.64 -16.08
N PHE A 114 0.76 8.92 -15.93
CA PHE A 114 -0.42 9.40 -15.23
C PHE A 114 -1.12 10.50 -16.02
N PRO A 115 -2.38 10.28 -16.44
CA PRO A 115 -3.17 9.07 -16.23
C PRO A 115 -2.65 7.86 -17.04
N PRO A 116 -2.92 6.62 -16.60
CA PRO A 116 -2.47 5.41 -17.30
C PRO A 116 -2.94 5.38 -18.76
N GLY A 117 -2.07 4.93 -19.68
CA GLY A 117 -2.40 4.84 -21.10
C GLY A 117 -2.38 6.15 -21.88
N VAL A 118 -2.09 7.29 -21.22
CA VAL A 118 -1.85 8.56 -21.91
C VAL A 118 -0.35 8.75 -22.13
N PRO A 119 0.11 8.67 -23.40
CA PRO A 119 1.52 8.85 -23.75
C PRO A 119 1.97 10.29 -23.49
N ASN A 120 3.28 10.49 -23.49
CA ASN A 120 3.92 11.78 -23.22
C ASN A 120 3.51 12.42 -21.87
N THR A 121 3.18 11.60 -20.86
CA THR A 121 2.87 12.06 -19.50
C THR A 121 3.88 11.52 -18.50
N PRO A 122 4.21 12.29 -17.44
CA PRO A 122 5.10 11.81 -16.38
C PRO A 122 4.58 10.53 -15.72
N ASN A 123 5.48 9.84 -15.03
CA ASN A 123 5.11 8.69 -14.22
C ASN A 123 4.12 9.04 -13.12
N ALA A 124 3.30 8.05 -12.75
CA ALA A 124 2.41 8.19 -11.63
C ALA A 124 3.17 8.28 -10.30
N ALA A 125 2.58 8.97 -9.32
CA ALA A 125 3.24 9.32 -8.07
C ALA A 125 3.74 8.11 -7.25
N LEU A 126 3.16 6.91 -7.47
CA LEU A 126 3.53 5.66 -6.80
C LEU A 126 4.16 4.65 -7.77
N TYR A 127 4.78 5.09 -8.86
CA TYR A 127 5.58 4.18 -9.69
C TYR A 127 6.66 3.47 -8.84
N GLY A 128 6.68 2.14 -8.90
CA GLY A 128 7.61 1.31 -8.11
C GLY A 128 7.10 0.93 -6.72
N VAL A 129 5.81 1.18 -6.40
CA VAL A 129 5.19 0.78 -5.13
C VAL A 129 5.24 -0.73 -4.89
N GLU A 130 5.42 -1.52 -5.93
CA GLU A 130 5.62 -2.97 -5.88
C GLU A 130 6.90 -3.35 -5.09
N ASN A 131 7.86 -2.43 -4.98
CA ASN A 131 9.15 -2.65 -4.32
C ASN A 131 9.17 -2.33 -2.82
N ILE A 132 8.11 -1.77 -2.25
CA ILE A 132 8.07 -1.36 -0.84
C ILE A 132 7.22 -2.32 -0.01
N ASN A 133 7.35 -2.31 1.33
CA ASN A 133 6.57 -3.20 2.21
C ASN A 133 6.84 -4.69 1.95
N ARG A 134 8.11 -5.05 1.72
CA ARG A 134 8.54 -6.44 1.48
C ARG A 134 8.77 -7.26 2.77
N GLY A 135 8.66 -6.62 3.94
CA GLY A 135 8.84 -7.28 5.23
C GLY A 135 10.30 -7.45 5.68
N CYS A 136 11.19 -6.67 5.07
CA CYS A 136 12.63 -6.66 5.32
C CYS A 136 12.97 -6.15 6.71
N ALA A 137 14.00 -6.70 7.34
CA ALA A 137 14.52 -6.18 8.60
C ALA A 137 14.94 -4.72 8.45
N ILE A 138 14.49 -3.86 9.36
CA ILE A 138 14.75 -2.42 9.27
C ILE A 138 16.17 -2.09 9.72
N ASN A 139 16.77 -2.84 10.64
CA ASN A 139 18.17 -2.63 11.02
C ASN A 139 18.80 -3.96 11.48
N PRO A 140 20.11 -3.99 11.79
CA PRO A 140 20.76 -5.21 12.28
C PRO A 140 20.18 -5.73 13.60
N SER A 141 19.55 -4.86 14.40
CA SER A 141 18.86 -5.24 15.64
C SER A 141 17.45 -5.81 15.40
N GLY A 142 17.02 -5.91 14.15
CA GLY A 142 15.72 -6.42 13.74
C GLY A 142 14.55 -5.60 14.27
N ASP A 143 13.42 -6.28 14.50
CA ASP A 143 12.13 -5.66 14.83
C ASP A 143 12.10 -5.07 16.26
N ALA A 144 13.11 -5.36 17.10
CA ALA A 144 13.23 -4.82 18.45
C ALA A 144 13.49 -3.30 18.49
N ILE A 145 13.77 -2.68 17.35
CA ILE A 145 13.93 -1.23 17.27
C ILE A 145 12.60 -0.47 17.51
N PHE A 146 11.46 -1.10 17.26
CA PHE A 146 10.17 -0.46 17.45
C PHE A 146 9.83 -0.27 18.93
N ASN A 147 9.29 0.90 19.26
CA ASN A 147 8.77 1.20 20.60
C ASN A 147 7.43 0.49 20.88
N VAL A 148 6.84 -0.12 19.85
CA VAL A 148 5.55 -0.80 19.88
C VAL A 148 5.65 -2.12 19.12
N PRO A 149 4.90 -3.17 19.50
CA PRO A 149 4.83 -4.39 18.70
C PRO A 149 4.31 -4.05 17.29
N LEU A 150 5.09 -4.37 16.27
CA LEU A 150 4.71 -4.21 14.87
C LEU A 150 5.13 -5.42 14.06
N THR A 151 4.18 -6.02 13.37
CA THR A 151 4.46 -7.12 12.43
C THR A 151 4.82 -6.52 11.08
N LEU A 152 6.02 -6.81 10.60
CA LEU A 152 6.42 -6.43 9.24
C LEU A 152 5.62 -7.21 8.19
N THR A 153 5.48 -6.63 7.01
CA THR A 153 4.64 -7.15 5.92
C THR A 153 5.25 -8.35 5.19
N ARG A 154 5.65 -9.39 5.91
CA ARG A 154 6.20 -10.65 5.38
C ARG A 154 5.13 -11.49 4.65
N SER A 155 5.54 -12.55 3.96
CA SER A 155 4.60 -13.56 3.41
C SER A 155 3.89 -14.32 4.52
N ILE A 156 2.91 -15.15 4.15
CA ILE A 156 2.28 -16.10 5.08
C ILE A 156 3.35 -16.97 5.76
N ASP A 157 4.25 -17.57 4.98
CA ASP A 157 5.32 -18.41 5.52
C ASP A 157 6.39 -17.60 6.27
N GLY A 158 6.63 -16.34 5.90
CA GLY A 158 7.51 -15.43 6.65
C GLY A 158 6.91 -14.94 7.97
N THR A 159 5.62 -15.18 8.19
CA THR A 159 4.91 -14.79 9.43
C THR A 159 4.62 -15.99 10.31
N PHE A 160 4.14 -17.08 9.72
CA PHE A 160 3.62 -18.25 10.45
C PHE A 160 4.44 -19.53 10.22
N GLY A 161 5.36 -19.53 9.26
CA GLY A 161 6.09 -20.71 8.80
C GLY A 161 5.20 -21.67 8.00
N PRO A 162 5.80 -22.50 7.12
CA PRO A 162 5.05 -23.52 6.42
C PRO A 162 4.58 -24.59 7.41
N ALA A 163 3.29 -24.89 7.42
CA ALA A 163 2.66 -25.95 8.23
C ALA A 163 3.02 -25.91 9.74
N GLY A 164 3.17 -24.71 10.33
CA GLY A 164 3.47 -24.54 11.75
C GLY A 164 4.95 -24.75 12.13
N SER A 165 5.84 -24.78 11.14
CA SER A 165 7.28 -24.67 11.38
C SER A 165 7.69 -23.22 11.70
N GLN A 166 8.99 -22.99 11.89
CA GLN A 166 9.50 -21.64 12.14
C GLN A 166 9.25 -20.72 10.94
N ALA A 167 8.92 -19.45 11.23
CA ALA A 167 8.77 -18.42 10.22
C ALA A 167 10.03 -18.30 9.34
N LEU A 168 9.83 -18.23 8.02
CA LEU A 168 10.93 -18.09 7.07
C LEU A 168 11.55 -16.70 7.16
N PRO A 169 12.88 -16.57 6.99
CA PRO A 169 13.56 -15.29 7.06
C PRO A 169 13.22 -14.40 5.86
N CYS A 170 13.31 -13.08 6.06
CA CYS A 170 13.26 -12.07 5.01
C CYS A 170 14.47 -11.15 5.14
N THR A 171 15.54 -11.54 4.46
CA THR A 171 16.87 -10.92 4.49
C THR A 171 17.47 -10.93 3.08
N PRO A 172 18.51 -10.13 2.80
CA PRO A 172 19.21 -10.17 1.51
C PRO A 172 19.61 -11.58 1.05
N SER A 173 20.08 -12.43 1.97
CA SER A 173 20.59 -13.78 1.66
C SER A 173 19.50 -14.85 1.61
N ASP A 174 18.33 -14.61 2.20
CA ASP A 174 17.21 -15.54 2.20
C ASP A 174 15.90 -14.73 2.22
N THR A 175 15.23 -14.72 1.07
CA THR A 175 14.03 -13.92 0.80
C THR A 175 12.75 -14.75 0.85
N ARG A 176 12.82 -16.03 1.24
CA ARG A 176 11.65 -16.94 1.20
C ARG A 176 10.50 -16.50 2.10
N GLY A 177 10.79 -15.77 3.18
CA GLY A 177 9.79 -15.15 4.05
C GLY A 177 9.40 -13.73 3.67
N CYS A 178 10.00 -13.12 2.66
CA CYS A 178 9.61 -11.79 2.21
C CYS A 178 8.21 -11.80 1.59
N ALA A 179 7.55 -10.65 1.58
CA ALA A 179 6.24 -10.47 0.97
C ALA A 179 6.20 -11.08 -0.43
N ARG A 180 5.17 -11.87 -0.72
CA ARG A 180 4.96 -12.47 -2.04
C ARG A 180 3.74 -11.82 -2.68
N GLY A 181 3.93 -11.40 -3.92
CA GLY A 181 2.92 -10.75 -4.74
C GLY A 181 3.16 -11.07 -6.22
N GLY A 182 2.49 -10.33 -7.10
CA GLY A 182 2.66 -10.48 -8.55
C GLY A 182 1.75 -11.57 -9.17
N PRO A 183 2.17 -12.22 -10.28
CA PRO A 183 3.50 -12.17 -10.87
C PRO A 183 3.82 -10.82 -11.51
N MET A 184 5.07 -10.37 -11.33
CA MET A 184 5.68 -9.23 -12.01
C MET A 184 7.08 -9.66 -12.48
N ARG A 185 7.51 -9.23 -13.66
CA ARG A 185 8.84 -9.54 -14.21
C ARG A 185 9.84 -8.42 -14.01
N GLY A 186 11.10 -8.78 -13.81
CA GLY A 186 12.25 -7.87 -13.80
C GLY A 186 12.61 -7.41 -15.22
N ALA A 187 13.63 -6.55 -15.30
CA ALA A 187 14.12 -6.01 -16.58
C ALA A 187 14.69 -7.10 -17.50
N ASP A 188 15.11 -8.24 -16.94
CA ASP A 188 15.61 -9.43 -17.64
C ASP A 188 14.49 -10.40 -18.06
N GLY A 189 13.23 -10.10 -17.74
CA GLY A 189 12.07 -10.96 -18.00
C GLY A 189 11.86 -12.08 -16.96
N GLY A 190 12.76 -12.22 -15.98
CA GLY A 190 12.65 -13.15 -14.87
C GLY A 190 11.53 -12.77 -13.90
N VAL A 191 10.89 -13.74 -13.26
CA VAL A 191 9.84 -13.47 -12.27
C VAL A 191 10.47 -12.95 -10.99
N LEU A 192 9.99 -11.81 -10.49
CA LEU A 192 10.45 -11.26 -9.23
C LEU A 192 10.01 -12.14 -8.05
N ALA A 193 10.97 -12.48 -7.19
CA ALA A 193 10.74 -13.36 -6.05
C ALA A 193 9.83 -12.72 -4.99
N SER A 194 9.94 -11.39 -4.80
CA SER A 194 9.18 -10.63 -3.81
C SER A 194 8.65 -9.32 -4.41
N VAL A 195 7.33 -9.19 -4.35
CA VAL A 195 6.57 -7.96 -4.62
C VAL A 195 5.84 -7.64 -3.34
N GLY A 196 6.12 -6.48 -2.75
CA GLY A 196 5.52 -6.08 -1.47
C GLY A 196 4.04 -5.76 -1.61
N ILE A 197 3.72 -4.86 -2.55
CA ILE A 197 2.35 -4.47 -2.89
C ILE A 197 2.03 -4.88 -4.32
N THR A 198 1.07 -5.79 -4.49
CA THR A 198 0.58 -6.23 -5.80
C THR A 198 -0.43 -5.23 -6.33
N THR A 199 -0.18 -4.73 -7.52
CA THR A 199 -1.08 -3.80 -8.22
C THR A 199 -1.71 -4.43 -9.47
N GLY A 200 -1.12 -5.49 -10.01
CA GLY A 200 -1.43 -6.06 -11.32
C GLY A 200 -0.41 -5.71 -12.40
N LYS A 201 0.63 -4.95 -12.05
CA LYS A 201 1.74 -4.60 -12.94
C LYS A 201 2.46 -5.85 -13.45
N ILE A 202 2.65 -5.98 -14.78
CA ILE A 202 3.20 -7.20 -15.39
C ILE A 202 4.73 -7.28 -15.33
N ASP A 203 5.40 -6.12 -15.40
CA ASP A 203 6.86 -6.00 -15.35
C ASP A 203 7.29 -4.58 -14.96
N VAL A 204 8.58 -4.37 -14.76
CA VAL A 204 9.15 -3.07 -14.36
C VAL A 204 8.91 -1.93 -15.37
N PHE A 205 8.69 -2.23 -16.64
CA PHE A 205 8.42 -1.29 -17.72
C PHE A 205 6.93 -1.08 -18.01
N ASP A 206 6.04 -1.84 -17.37
CA ASP A 206 4.60 -1.83 -17.66
C ASP A 206 3.99 -0.43 -17.57
N SER A 207 3.65 0.12 -18.74
CA SER A 207 3.08 1.44 -18.94
C SER A 207 1.64 1.58 -18.43
N GLY A 208 0.97 0.48 -18.11
CA GLY A 208 -0.48 0.43 -18.21
C GLY A 208 -0.89 0.48 -19.68
N SER A 209 -1.91 -0.29 -20.05
CA SER A 209 -2.34 -0.48 -21.43
C SER A 209 -2.54 0.81 -22.23
N THR A 210 -2.66 0.69 -23.56
CA THR A 210 -2.93 1.77 -24.50
C THR A 210 -4.33 2.42 -24.38
N ASP A 211 -5.11 2.11 -23.33
CA ASP A 211 -6.42 2.69 -23.05
C ASP A 211 -6.65 2.85 -21.54
N LEU A 212 -7.23 3.99 -21.15
CA LEU A 212 -7.41 4.49 -19.77
C LEU A 212 -8.03 3.47 -18.80
N LEU A 213 -8.78 2.48 -19.30
CA LEU A 213 -9.51 1.49 -18.51
C LEU A 213 -8.98 0.05 -18.64
N SER A 214 -8.00 -0.22 -19.49
CA SER A 214 -7.52 -1.59 -19.77
C SER A 214 -6.19 -1.94 -19.12
N ALA A 215 -5.64 -1.06 -18.26
CA ALA A 215 -4.39 -1.35 -17.56
C ALA A 215 -4.56 -2.60 -16.69
N THR A 216 -3.61 -3.54 -16.79
CA THR A 216 -3.64 -4.76 -15.98
C THR A 216 -3.69 -4.39 -14.51
N VAL A 217 -4.74 -4.87 -13.84
CA VAL A 217 -5.05 -4.50 -12.46
C VAL A 217 -5.41 -5.76 -11.69
N ASN A 218 -4.99 -5.81 -10.42
CA ASN A 218 -5.50 -6.76 -9.45
C ASN A 218 -6.43 -6.01 -8.46
N PRO A 219 -7.72 -5.85 -8.79
CA PRO A 219 -8.64 -4.95 -8.09
C PRO A 219 -9.26 -5.57 -6.83
N GLY A 220 -8.88 -6.80 -6.46
CA GLY A 220 -9.47 -7.54 -5.36
C GLY A 220 -9.15 -7.02 -3.95
N GLY A 221 -8.53 -5.84 -3.80
CA GLY A 221 -8.12 -5.27 -2.52
C GLY A 221 -8.99 -4.10 -2.10
N ILE A 222 -9.81 -4.28 -1.06
CA ILE A 222 -10.79 -3.30 -0.58
C ILE A 222 -10.53 -2.98 0.90
N PRO A 223 -10.49 -1.69 1.31
CA PRO A 223 -10.37 -1.33 2.72
C PRO A 223 -11.63 -1.71 3.50
N ILE A 224 -11.44 -1.94 4.80
CA ILE A 224 -12.51 -2.17 5.76
C ILE A 224 -12.52 -1.00 6.75
N TYR A 225 -13.68 -0.40 6.92
CA TYR A 225 -13.96 0.70 7.84
C TYR A 225 -14.90 0.26 8.94
N ARG A 226 -14.72 0.83 10.13
CA ARG A 226 -15.67 0.78 11.25
C ARG A 226 -15.68 2.13 11.95
N GLY A 227 -16.87 2.68 12.19
CA GLY A 227 -17.01 3.99 12.84
C GLY A 227 -16.30 5.12 12.07
N GLY A 228 -16.22 5.01 10.74
CA GLY A 228 -15.53 5.95 9.86
C GLY A 228 -13.99 5.82 9.84
N LYS A 229 -13.40 4.92 10.65
CA LYS A 229 -11.95 4.67 10.65
C LYS A 229 -11.59 3.46 9.83
N VAL A 230 -10.46 3.50 9.14
CA VAL A 230 -9.93 2.31 8.45
C VAL A 230 -9.33 1.35 9.48
N VAL A 231 -9.88 0.13 9.55
CA VAL A 231 -9.51 -0.88 10.55
C VAL A 231 -8.82 -2.10 9.94
N GLY A 232 -8.85 -2.22 8.61
CA GLY A 232 -8.21 -3.32 7.90
C GLY A 232 -8.45 -3.28 6.40
N GLY A 233 -8.26 -4.42 5.76
CA GLY A 233 -8.54 -4.63 4.35
C GLY A 233 -8.80 -6.10 4.06
N VAL A 234 -9.63 -6.34 3.05
CA VAL A 234 -9.92 -7.67 2.49
C VAL A 234 -9.32 -7.75 1.10
N GLY A 235 -8.77 -8.91 0.79
CA GLY A 235 -8.16 -9.23 -0.49
C GLY A 235 -8.74 -10.51 -1.07
N VAL A 236 -9.06 -10.51 -2.36
CA VAL A 236 -9.48 -11.69 -3.12
C VAL A 236 -8.57 -11.86 -4.33
N ALA A 237 -8.13 -13.08 -4.61
CA ALA A 237 -7.26 -13.41 -5.74
C ALA A 237 -7.59 -14.80 -6.32
N GLY A 238 -6.99 -15.12 -7.47
CA GLY A 238 -7.12 -16.43 -8.13
C GLY A 238 -8.38 -16.60 -8.98
N VAL A 239 -9.14 -15.52 -9.17
CA VAL A 239 -10.33 -15.45 -10.02
C VAL A 239 -10.17 -14.29 -11.01
N SER A 240 -11.13 -14.09 -11.92
CA SER A 240 -11.07 -12.92 -12.81
C SER A 240 -11.06 -11.60 -12.01
N PRO A 241 -10.46 -10.52 -12.54
CA PRO A 241 -10.42 -9.23 -11.85
C PRO A 241 -11.80 -8.73 -11.38
N GLU A 242 -12.83 -8.87 -12.20
CA GLU A 242 -14.19 -8.44 -11.89
C GLU A 242 -14.79 -9.24 -10.73
N PHE A 243 -14.50 -10.54 -10.69
CA PHE A 243 -14.95 -11.45 -9.64
C PHE A 243 -14.22 -11.14 -8.32
N ALA A 244 -12.91 -10.93 -8.37
CA ALA A 244 -12.11 -10.58 -7.20
C ALA A 244 -12.59 -9.26 -6.58
N GLU A 245 -12.79 -8.22 -7.41
CA GLU A 245 -13.27 -6.91 -6.96
C GLU A 245 -14.68 -7.01 -6.34
N TYR A 246 -15.59 -7.74 -6.99
CA TYR A 246 -16.94 -7.96 -6.49
C TYR A 246 -16.95 -8.66 -5.13
N ALA A 247 -16.27 -9.81 -4.99
CA ALA A 247 -16.28 -10.58 -3.75
C ALA A 247 -15.60 -9.83 -2.60
N ALA A 248 -14.49 -9.12 -2.86
CA ALA A 248 -13.81 -8.31 -1.85
C ALA A 248 -14.69 -7.13 -1.39
N THR A 249 -15.35 -6.45 -2.32
CA THR A 249 -16.21 -5.30 -1.99
C THR A 249 -17.46 -5.76 -1.24
N LEU A 250 -18.07 -6.85 -1.67
CA LEU A 250 -19.19 -7.47 -0.96
C LEU A 250 -18.79 -7.92 0.44
N ALA A 251 -17.58 -8.45 0.64
CA ALA A 251 -17.09 -8.84 1.95
C ALA A 251 -16.87 -7.64 2.90
N SER A 252 -16.35 -6.53 2.37
CA SER A 252 -16.16 -5.31 3.15
C SER A 252 -17.49 -4.60 3.49
N ALA A 253 -18.48 -4.65 2.59
CA ALA A 253 -19.80 -4.05 2.78
C ALA A 253 -20.81 -4.94 3.53
N GLY A 254 -20.74 -6.25 3.28
CA GLY A 254 -21.82 -7.22 3.51
C GLY A 254 -21.60 -8.13 4.72
N ALA A 255 -20.47 -8.02 5.41
CA ALA A 255 -20.24 -8.73 6.68
C ALA A 255 -21.17 -8.26 7.81
N GLY A 256 -21.85 -7.12 7.65
CA GLY A 256 -22.63 -6.47 8.69
C GLY A 256 -21.73 -5.92 9.80
N ARG A 257 -22.24 -5.86 11.03
CA ARG A 257 -21.42 -5.54 12.23
C ARG A 257 -20.78 -4.15 12.22
N GLY A 258 -21.43 -3.19 11.56
CA GLY A 258 -20.94 -1.81 11.42
C GLY A 258 -19.70 -1.68 10.52
N LEU A 259 -19.42 -2.70 9.70
CA LEU A 259 -18.36 -2.69 8.71
C LEU A 259 -18.85 -2.11 7.38
N ASP A 260 -17.98 -1.34 6.73
CA ASP A 260 -18.22 -0.81 5.39
C ASP A 260 -16.88 -0.58 4.65
N PHE A 261 -16.92 -0.38 3.34
CA PHE A 261 -15.77 0.07 2.56
C PHE A 261 -15.82 1.58 2.25
N SER A 262 -16.99 2.19 2.24
CA SER A 262 -17.16 3.61 1.85
C SER A 262 -18.43 4.20 2.45
N GLU A 263 -18.41 5.34 3.13
CA GLU A 263 -19.66 5.98 3.60
C GLU A 263 -19.52 7.49 3.65
N PRO A 264 -20.57 8.25 3.27
CA PRO A 264 -20.50 9.24 2.21
C PRO A 264 -19.22 10.05 2.27
N LEU A 265 -18.47 10.00 1.16
CA LEU A 265 -17.24 10.76 1.01
C LEU A 265 -17.53 12.25 1.13
N GLY A 266 -16.58 12.96 1.73
CA GLY A 266 -16.61 14.41 1.72
C GLY A 266 -16.56 15.00 0.33
N THR A 267 -17.12 16.20 0.18
CA THR A 267 -17.10 16.95 -1.07
C THR A 267 -15.68 16.98 -1.66
N PRO A 268 -15.49 16.62 -2.95
CA PRO A 268 -16.50 16.44 -4.02
C PRO A 268 -17.11 15.02 -4.17
N GLY A 269 -16.93 14.12 -3.21
CA GLY A 269 -17.49 12.77 -3.26
C GLY A 269 -16.63 11.74 -3.99
N ALA A 270 -15.41 12.13 -4.37
CA ALA A 270 -14.36 11.25 -4.91
C ALA A 270 -12.99 11.92 -4.74
N VAL A 271 -11.93 11.12 -4.79
CA VAL A 271 -10.55 11.63 -4.78
C VAL A 271 -10.13 12.04 -6.18
N PHE A 272 -9.49 13.21 -6.29
CA PHE A 272 -8.93 13.73 -7.54
C PHE A 272 -7.45 14.07 -7.36
N ILE A 273 -6.63 13.65 -8.32
CA ILE A 273 -5.22 14.07 -8.44
C ILE A 273 -5.08 14.75 -9.79
N ASP A 274 -4.56 15.98 -9.80
CA ASP A 274 -4.39 16.79 -11.02
C ASP A 274 -5.65 16.90 -11.89
N GLY A 275 -6.82 16.95 -11.25
CA GLY A 275 -8.12 17.01 -11.92
C GLY A 275 -8.65 15.66 -12.41
N ILE A 276 -7.88 14.58 -12.26
CA ILE A 276 -8.25 13.22 -12.68
C ILE A 276 -8.89 12.48 -11.50
N ARG A 277 -10.10 11.96 -11.70
CA ARG A 277 -10.81 11.15 -10.71
C ARG A 277 -10.12 9.80 -10.56
N LEU A 278 -9.79 9.43 -9.33
CA LEU A 278 -9.26 8.10 -9.05
C LEU A 278 -10.38 7.05 -9.12
N PRO A 279 -10.15 5.91 -9.80
CA PRO A 279 -11.11 4.81 -9.82
C PRO A 279 -11.09 4.06 -8.48
N PHE A 280 -12.22 3.50 -8.09
CA PHE A 280 -12.35 2.71 -6.85
C PHE A 280 -12.91 1.31 -7.11
N PHE A 281 -14.05 1.22 -7.80
CA PHE A 281 -14.74 -0.05 -8.10
C PHE A 281 -15.28 -0.01 -9.54
N GLY A 282 -14.85 -0.96 -10.39
CA GLY A 282 -15.26 -1.04 -11.79
C GLY A 282 -15.25 0.34 -12.49
N THR A 283 -16.36 0.66 -13.16
CA THR A 283 -16.60 1.97 -13.80
C THR A 283 -17.41 2.94 -12.93
N CYS A 284 -17.72 2.56 -11.69
CA CYS A 284 -18.61 3.35 -10.85
C CYS A 284 -18.02 4.69 -10.44
N THR A 285 -18.86 5.73 -10.55
CA THR A 285 -18.46 7.13 -10.29
C THR A 285 -18.77 7.63 -8.88
N ASN A 286 -19.59 6.91 -8.12
CA ASN A 286 -20.04 7.30 -6.79
C ASN A 286 -20.46 6.07 -5.97
N ILE A 287 -20.65 6.24 -4.66
CA ILE A 287 -21.06 5.17 -3.73
C ILE A 287 -22.40 4.53 -4.13
N PRO A 288 -23.47 5.28 -4.49
CA PRO A 288 -24.73 4.67 -4.93
C PRO A 288 -24.58 3.69 -6.10
N CYS A 289 -23.73 4.00 -7.08
CA CYS A 289 -23.43 3.07 -8.19
C CYS A 289 -22.81 1.78 -7.67
N ILE A 290 -21.83 1.86 -6.75
CA ILE A 290 -21.15 0.69 -6.22
C ILE A 290 -22.15 -0.18 -5.47
N ARG A 291 -22.95 0.41 -4.57
CA ARG A 291 -23.97 -0.33 -3.82
C ARG A 291 -25.01 -0.98 -4.73
N ALA A 292 -25.42 -0.31 -5.81
CA ALA A 292 -26.31 -0.90 -6.81
C ALA A 292 -25.65 -2.09 -7.54
N ALA A 293 -24.38 -1.96 -7.92
CA ALA A 293 -23.60 -3.02 -8.55
C ALA A 293 -23.42 -4.25 -7.64
N LEU A 294 -23.31 -4.06 -6.33
CA LEU A 294 -23.25 -5.16 -5.36
C LEU A 294 -24.58 -5.90 -5.17
N GLY A 295 -25.71 -5.33 -5.63
CA GLY A 295 -27.02 -5.94 -5.52
C GLY A 295 -27.23 -7.14 -6.45
N GLN A 296 -26.34 -7.35 -7.43
CA GLN A 296 -26.40 -8.46 -8.37
C GLN A 296 -25.00 -9.04 -8.58
N ALA A 297 -24.89 -10.37 -8.56
CA ALA A 297 -23.64 -11.03 -8.87
C ALA A 297 -23.23 -10.78 -10.34
N PRO A 298 -21.92 -10.66 -10.64
CA PRO A 298 -21.43 -10.54 -12.01
C PRO A 298 -21.90 -11.69 -12.90
N SER A 299 -22.07 -11.44 -14.20
CA SER A 299 -22.42 -12.48 -15.16
C SER A 299 -21.40 -13.63 -15.13
N GLY A 300 -21.90 -14.87 -15.09
CA GLY A 300 -21.06 -16.07 -15.00
C GLY A 300 -20.60 -16.43 -13.58
N ALA A 301 -20.87 -15.59 -12.57
CA ALA A 301 -20.62 -15.94 -11.18
C ALA A 301 -21.59 -17.04 -10.71
N ALA A 302 -21.05 -18.08 -10.09
CA ALA A 302 -21.81 -19.05 -9.30
C ALA A 302 -21.60 -18.75 -7.81
N SER A 303 -22.57 -19.04 -6.95
CA SER A 303 -22.37 -18.91 -5.50
C SER A 303 -21.44 -20.01 -4.96
N GLY A 304 -20.68 -19.67 -3.93
CA GLY A 304 -19.81 -20.62 -3.22
C GLY A 304 -20.26 -20.87 -1.79
N ARG A 305 -19.42 -21.58 -1.05
CA ARG A 305 -19.55 -21.80 0.39
C ARG A 305 -18.17 -21.73 1.04
N LEU A 306 -18.15 -21.35 2.32
CA LEU A 306 -16.92 -21.41 3.12
C LEU A 306 -16.35 -22.84 3.23
N SER A 307 -17.20 -23.87 3.12
CA SER A 307 -16.79 -25.27 3.13
C SER A 307 -16.08 -25.74 1.85
N ASP A 308 -16.03 -24.92 0.80
CA ASP A 308 -15.42 -25.27 -0.49
C ASP A 308 -13.88 -25.11 -0.49
N GLY A 309 -13.31 -24.80 0.68
CA GLY A 309 -11.89 -24.55 0.86
C GLY A 309 -11.49 -24.66 2.32
N ARG A 310 -10.34 -24.11 2.65
CA ARG A 310 -9.75 -24.18 4.00
C ARG A 310 -9.00 -22.92 4.37
N PHE A 311 -8.87 -22.69 5.67
CA PHE A 311 -7.97 -21.67 6.19
C PHE A 311 -6.52 -22.15 6.13
N VAL A 312 -5.66 -21.35 5.51
CA VAL A 312 -4.19 -21.41 5.64
C VAL A 312 -3.77 -20.70 6.92
N VAL A 313 -4.43 -19.58 7.21
CA VAL A 313 -4.29 -18.86 8.49
C VAL A 313 -5.69 -18.71 9.09
N PRO A 314 -5.95 -19.27 10.29
CA PRO A 314 -7.26 -19.20 10.92
C PRO A 314 -7.59 -17.76 11.36
N PRO A 315 -8.88 -17.37 11.40
CA PRO A 315 -9.30 -16.04 11.83
C PRO A 315 -8.78 -15.67 13.23
N ARG A 316 -8.29 -14.42 13.35
CA ARG A 316 -7.80 -13.85 14.61
C ARG A 316 -8.08 -12.35 14.66
N GLY A 317 -8.04 -11.79 15.87
CA GLY A 317 -8.16 -10.35 16.07
C GLY A 317 -6.92 -9.59 15.58
N GLY A 318 -7.15 -8.38 15.06
CA GLY A 318 -6.10 -7.45 14.67
C GLY A 318 -5.59 -6.59 15.81
N GLN A 319 -4.74 -5.62 15.48
CA GLN A 319 -4.19 -4.67 16.44
C GLN A 319 -4.53 -3.22 16.05
N GLN A 320 -4.46 -2.34 17.05
CA GLN A 320 -4.54 -0.90 16.81
C GLN A 320 -3.31 -0.47 16.00
N ALA A 321 -3.52 0.31 14.95
CA ALA A 321 -2.41 0.93 14.24
C ALA A 321 -1.73 1.98 15.14
N PRO A 322 -0.43 1.83 15.45
CA PRO A 322 0.24 2.76 16.34
C PRO A 322 0.46 4.11 15.67
N GLU A 323 0.57 5.17 16.48
CA GLU A 323 0.79 6.55 16.03
C GLU A 323 1.86 7.22 16.90
N GLY A 324 2.45 8.30 16.40
CA GLY A 324 3.58 8.97 17.03
C GLY A 324 4.92 8.29 16.71
N TYR A 325 5.86 8.28 17.66
CA TYR A 325 7.17 7.67 17.50
C TYR A 325 7.09 6.14 17.55
N LEU A 326 7.08 5.52 16.36
CA LEU A 326 7.19 4.07 16.22
C LEU A 326 8.63 3.61 16.47
N VAL A 327 9.60 4.41 16.05
CA VAL A 327 11.02 4.24 16.38
C VAL A 327 11.54 5.53 17.00
N GLY A 328 12.39 5.39 18.01
CA GLY A 328 13.10 6.50 18.64
C GLY A 328 12.18 7.52 19.32
N PRO A 329 12.55 8.81 19.37
CA PRO A 329 13.75 9.43 18.80
C PRO A 329 15.02 9.05 19.60
N ARG A 330 16.14 8.86 18.92
CA ARG A 330 17.44 8.49 19.54
C ARG A 330 18.56 9.36 18.97
N ALA A 331 19.67 9.49 19.70
CA ALA A 331 20.89 10.09 19.16
C ALA A 331 21.60 9.09 18.24
N SER A 332 22.37 9.58 17.27
CA SER A 332 23.30 8.72 16.52
C SER A 332 24.42 8.23 17.44
N ARG A 333 24.99 7.07 17.10
CA ARG A 333 26.08 6.47 17.90
C ARG A 333 27.36 7.30 17.86
N SER A 334 27.61 7.98 16.74
CA SER A 334 28.76 8.88 16.57
C SER A 334 28.61 10.22 17.31
N GLY A 335 27.38 10.57 17.72
CA GLY A 335 27.06 11.90 18.25
C GLY A 335 26.83 12.97 17.18
N SER A 336 26.82 12.61 15.89
CA SER A 336 26.50 13.53 14.77
C SER A 336 25.13 14.19 14.88
N LEU A 337 24.14 13.48 15.44
CA LEU A 337 22.81 13.96 15.73
C LEU A 337 22.45 13.64 17.18
N THR A 338 22.15 14.66 17.97
CA THR A 338 21.62 14.45 19.32
C THR A 338 20.17 13.99 19.26
N GLN A 339 19.67 13.38 20.33
CA GLN A 339 18.24 13.06 20.43
C GLN A 339 17.35 14.33 20.28
N ALA A 340 17.84 15.48 20.75
CA ALA A 340 17.14 16.75 20.62
C ALA A 340 17.09 17.23 19.16
N ASP A 341 18.16 17.02 18.38
CA ASP A 341 18.17 17.33 16.95
C ASP A 341 17.16 16.47 16.19
N VAL A 342 17.14 15.16 16.46
CA VAL A 342 16.18 14.24 15.82
C VAL A 342 14.75 14.61 16.16
N ARG A 343 14.44 14.94 17.43
CA ARG A 343 13.12 15.46 17.84
C ARG A 343 12.76 16.73 17.06
N ARG A 344 13.65 17.71 17.05
CA ARG A 344 13.43 18.99 16.37
C ARG A 344 13.18 18.82 14.87
N ILE A 345 13.90 17.93 14.19
CA ILE A 345 13.68 17.62 12.76
C ILE A 345 12.26 17.07 12.55
N ILE A 346 11.82 16.13 13.38
CA ILE A 346 10.47 15.56 13.31
C ILE A 346 9.41 16.63 13.60
N ASP A 347 9.56 17.42 14.67
CA ASP A 347 8.60 18.45 15.05
C ASP A 347 8.43 19.51 13.95
N GLN A 348 9.54 19.96 13.34
CA GLN A 348 9.53 20.89 12.22
C GLN A 348 8.86 20.27 10.98
N SER A 349 9.09 18.99 10.71
CA SER A 349 8.45 18.26 9.61
C SER A 349 6.94 18.16 9.82
N VAL A 350 6.49 17.85 11.05
CA VAL A 350 5.07 17.81 11.42
C VAL A 350 4.42 19.19 11.24
N ALA A 351 5.09 20.27 11.68
CA ALA A 351 4.58 21.63 11.51
C ALA A 351 4.42 22.03 10.04
N VAL A 352 5.30 21.55 9.15
CA VAL A 352 5.14 21.73 7.69
C VAL A 352 3.97 20.91 7.17
N ALA A 353 3.88 19.62 7.53
CA ALA A 353 2.80 18.73 7.10
C ALA A 353 1.40 19.27 7.48
N LEU A 354 1.25 19.85 8.66
CA LEU A 354 -0.02 20.45 9.10
C LEU A 354 -0.45 21.69 8.31
N ARG A 355 0.44 22.28 7.50
CA ARG A 355 0.13 23.41 6.60
C ARG A 355 0.10 23.02 5.12
N THR A 356 0.48 21.79 4.79
CA THR A 356 0.47 21.28 3.41
C THR A 356 -0.85 20.60 3.13
N ARG A 357 -1.57 21.03 2.09
CA ARG A 357 -2.81 20.39 1.62
C ARG A 357 -2.51 18.96 1.13
N ALA A 358 -3.33 17.99 1.54
CA ALA A 358 -3.32 16.66 0.96
C ALA A 358 -4.08 16.60 -0.37
N ALA A 359 -3.56 15.82 -1.33
CA ALA A 359 -4.27 15.52 -2.57
C ALA A 359 -5.40 14.50 -2.37
N ILE A 360 -5.19 13.52 -1.49
CA ILE A 360 -6.06 12.33 -1.37
C ILE A 360 -7.13 12.40 -0.28
N ARG A 361 -7.15 13.47 0.54
CA ARG A 361 -8.03 13.58 1.71
C ARG A 361 -9.28 14.41 1.41
N LEU A 362 -10.41 13.95 1.95
CA LEU A 362 -11.71 14.59 1.82
C LEU A 362 -12.27 15.04 3.19
N PRO A 363 -13.09 16.11 3.24
CA PRO A 363 -13.39 17.04 2.14
C PRO A 363 -12.13 17.75 1.65
N VAL A 364 -12.17 18.49 0.53
CA VAL A 364 -10.95 19.19 0.07
C VAL A 364 -10.40 20.17 1.13
N ASN A 365 -9.11 20.49 1.03
CA ASN A 365 -8.36 21.38 1.94
C ASN A 365 -8.01 20.79 3.31
N GLN A 366 -8.01 19.46 3.46
CA GLN A 366 -7.44 18.83 4.65
C GLN A 366 -5.91 18.85 4.60
N PRO A 367 -5.25 19.06 5.76
CA PRO A 367 -3.80 18.92 5.87
C PRO A 367 -3.36 17.48 5.60
N THR A 368 -2.13 17.31 5.12
CA THR A 368 -1.52 15.99 4.96
C THR A 368 -1.23 15.32 6.30
N ARG A 369 -1.12 13.99 6.25
CA ARG A 369 -0.65 13.12 7.33
C ARG A 369 0.44 12.25 6.75
N MET A 370 1.62 12.32 7.36
CA MET A 370 2.84 11.77 6.81
C MET A 370 3.47 10.79 7.79
N VAL A 371 4.28 9.90 7.26
CA VAL A 371 5.34 9.24 8.03
C VAL A 371 6.65 9.97 7.76
N MET A 372 7.40 10.25 8.81
CA MET A 372 8.69 10.91 8.77
C MET A 372 9.73 9.97 9.36
N ALA A 373 10.89 9.86 8.72
CA ALA A 373 12.00 9.08 9.24
C ALA A 373 13.29 9.90 9.24
N VAL A 374 14.17 9.60 10.20
CA VAL A 374 15.51 10.16 10.31
C VAL A 374 16.48 8.99 10.39
N ALA A 375 17.47 8.96 9.49
CA ALA A 375 18.58 8.03 9.52
C ALA A 375 19.88 8.78 9.83
N ASP A 376 20.85 8.10 10.43
CA ASP A 376 22.20 8.62 10.60
C ASP A 376 23.14 8.21 9.47
N GLU A 377 24.42 8.58 9.60
CA GLU A 377 25.44 8.29 8.60
C GLU A 377 25.79 6.81 8.42
N ALA A 378 25.44 5.96 9.40
CA ALA A 378 25.58 4.52 9.32
C ALA A 378 24.32 3.85 8.73
N GLY A 379 23.30 4.63 8.40
CA GLY A 379 22.00 4.14 7.97
C GLY A 379 21.12 3.64 9.11
N ASP A 380 21.49 3.85 10.37
CA ASP A 380 20.64 3.48 11.51
C ASP A 380 19.43 4.42 11.56
N ILE A 381 18.21 3.85 11.62
CA ILE A 381 16.98 4.64 11.76
C ILE A 381 16.90 5.19 13.20
N LEU A 382 17.12 6.47 13.36
CA LEU A 382 17.07 7.17 14.65
C LEU A 382 15.64 7.50 15.09
N ALA A 383 14.75 7.71 14.12
CA ALA A 383 13.33 7.93 14.36
C ALA A 383 12.48 7.49 13.17
N ALA A 384 11.28 6.99 13.47
CA ALA A 384 10.18 6.85 12.52
C ALA A 384 8.91 7.34 13.23
N PHE A 385 8.40 8.49 12.81
CA PHE A 385 7.21 9.13 13.38
C PHE A 385 6.06 9.04 12.40
N ARG A 386 4.94 8.46 12.84
CA ARG A 386 3.72 8.32 12.06
C ARG A 386 2.68 9.31 12.60
N MET A 387 2.32 10.32 11.80
CA MET A 387 1.20 11.20 12.17
C MET A 387 -0.09 10.39 12.30
N PRO A 388 -1.05 10.84 13.14
CA PRO A 388 -2.36 10.24 13.20
C PRO A 388 -3.00 10.09 11.82
N ASP A 389 -3.55 8.91 11.53
CA ASP A 389 -4.15 8.58 10.22
C ASP A 389 -3.22 8.72 8.99
N ALA A 390 -1.90 8.80 9.13
CA ALA A 390 -1.01 8.68 7.97
C ALA A 390 -1.27 7.34 7.22
N THR A 391 -0.85 7.21 5.97
CA THR A 391 -0.95 5.92 5.28
C THR A 391 0.15 4.98 5.77
N PHE A 392 -0.18 3.72 6.09
CA PHE A 392 0.76 2.81 6.76
C PHE A 392 1.86 2.32 5.80
N PHE A 393 1.57 2.22 4.49
CA PHE A 393 2.57 1.86 3.48
C PHE A 393 3.77 2.82 3.43
N SER A 394 3.59 4.04 3.94
CA SER A 394 4.61 5.09 3.91
C SER A 394 5.72 4.87 4.93
N LEU A 395 5.60 3.91 5.85
CA LEU A 395 6.62 3.62 6.85
C LEU A 395 7.93 3.20 6.21
N ASP A 396 7.92 2.11 5.43
CA ASP A 396 9.08 1.62 4.70
C ASP A 396 9.61 2.67 3.72
N VAL A 397 8.71 3.39 3.04
CA VAL A 397 9.07 4.45 2.09
C VAL A 397 9.86 5.56 2.77
N ALA A 398 9.42 6.02 3.95
CA ALA A 398 10.08 7.11 4.65
C ALA A 398 11.48 6.70 5.13
N MET A 399 11.61 5.49 5.67
CA MET A 399 12.89 4.97 6.16
C MET A 399 13.89 4.77 5.01
N ALA A 400 13.48 4.13 3.91
CA ALA A 400 14.34 3.96 2.73
C ALA A 400 14.76 5.30 2.13
N LYS A 401 13.85 6.29 2.06
CA LYS A 401 14.19 7.64 1.60
C LYS A 401 15.21 8.33 2.49
N ALA A 402 15.11 8.18 3.82
CA ALA A 402 16.04 8.79 4.75
C ALA A 402 17.47 8.24 4.57
N ARG A 403 17.59 6.92 4.38
CA ARG A 403 18.87 6.24 4.10
C ARG A 403 19.45 6.68 2.76
N ASN A 404 18.67 6.57 1.70
CA ASN A 404 19.13 6.81 0.34
C ASN A 404 19.54 8.27 0.13
N ALA A 405 18.81 9.23 0.74
CA ALA A 405 19.17 10.65 0.65
C ALA A 405 20.55 10.94 1.27
N PHE A 406 20.90 10.27 2.38
CA PHE A 406 22.23 10.40 2.97
C PHE A 406 23.28 9.64 2.16
N TYR A 407 23.08 8.33 1.95
CA TYR A 407 24.08 7.46 1.33
C TYR A 407 24.50 7.95 -0.06
N PHE A 408 23.54 8.25 -0.93
CA PHE A 408 23.84 8.72 -2.28
C PHE A 408 24.38 10.16 -2.35
N SER A 409 24.33 10.89 -1.24
CA SER A 409 25.00 12.19 -1.12
C SER A 409 26.47 12.08 -0.68
N SER A 410 26.90 10.90 -0.23
CA SER A 410 28.28 10.62 0.14
C SER A 410 29.18 10.46 -1.10
N ARG A 411 30.51 10.45 -0.89
CA ARG A 411 31.45 10.15 -1.98
C ARG A 411 31.24 8.74 -2.53
N GLU A 412 31.03 7.77 -1.65
CA GLU A 412 30.83 6.36 -2.01
C GLU A 412 29.54 6.18 -2.83
N GLY A 413 28.42 6.71 -2.33
CA GLY A 413 27.15 6.63 -3.06
C GLY A 413 27.18 7.38 -4.40
N TYR A 414 27.92 8.49 -4.51
CA TYR A 414 28.18 9.12 -5.80
C TYR A 414 28.91 8.19 -6.76
N GLU A 415 29.94 7.46 -6.32
CA GLU A 415 30.67 6.52 -7.18
C GLU A 415 29.78 5.36 -7.65
N VAL A 416 28.89 4.86 -6.79
CA VAL A 416 27.88 3.84 -7.19
C VAL A 416 26.96 4.38 -8.27
N LEU A 417 26.37 5.56 -8.07
CA LEU A 417 25.50 6.19 -9.06
C LEU A 417 26.24 6.53 -10.36
N ARG A 418 27.51 6.95 -10.27
CA ARG A 418 28.37 7.19 -11.45
C ARG A 418 28.64 5.89 -12.20
N GLN A 419 28.86 4.78 -11.49
CA GLN A 419 29.04 3.48 -12.11
C GLN A 419 27.81 3.11 -12.94
N TYR A 420 26.61 3.20 -12.37
CA TYR A 420 25.36 2.95 -13.10
C TYR A 420 25.20 3.84 -14.35
N VAL A 421 25.56 5.13 -14.26
CA VAL A 421 25.60 6.02 -15.42
C VAL A 421 26.55 5.49 -16.50
N THR A 422 27.75 5.05 -16.13
CA THR A 422 28.77 4.59 -17.09
C THR A 422 28.51 3.20 -17.68
N THR A 423 27.83 2.32 -16.94
CA THR A 423 27.52 0.95 -17.35
C THR A 423 26.10 0.79 -17.89
N ASN A 424 25.34 1.89 -17.97
CA ASN A 424 23.94 1.89 -18.40
C ASN A 424 23.78 1.18 -19.76
N PRO A 425 22.95 0.13 -19.86
CA PRO A 425 22.80 -0.65 -21.09
C PRO A 425 21.86 0.00 -22.11
N TYR A 426 21.14 1.07 -21.73
CA TYR A 426 20.09 1.67 -22.53
C TYR A 426 20.57 2.90 -23.30
N ALA A 427 21.13 3.87 -22.58
CA ALA A 427 21.62 5.12 -23.14
C ALA A 427 22.90 5.57 -22.41
N ARG A 428 23.81 6.18 -23.18
CA ARG A 428 25.05 6.73 -22.61
C ARG A 428 24.76 8.11 -22.05
N TYR A 429 24.71 8.19 -20.73
CA TYR A 429 24.62 9.45 -20.00
C TYR A 429 26.01 9.87 -19.48
N GLU A 430 26.22 11.16 -19.33
CA GLU A 430 27.38 11.74 -18.67
C GLU A 430 26.91 12.49 -17.42
N TRP A 431 27.58 12.27 -16.29
CA TRP A 431 27.30 13.00 -15.06
C TRP A 431 28.39 14.04 -14.80
N GLU A 432 28.16 15.22 -15.33
CA GLU A 432 29.05 16.37 -15.19
C GLU A 432 28.37 17.58 -14.53
N PRO A 433 29.14 18.44 -13.84
CA PRO A 433 30.56 18.26 -13.50
C PRO A 433 30.74 17.23 -12.36
N PRO A 434 31.94 16.63 -12.20
CA PRO A 434 32.24 15.82 -11.04
C PRO A 434 32.17 16.66 -9.75
N PRO A 435 31.81 16.06 -8.60
CA PRO A 435 31.82 16.74 -7.33
C PRO A 435 33.25 17.10 -6.90
N PRO A 436 33.43 18.06 -5.98
CA PRO A 436 34.74 18.37 -5.40
C PRO A 436 35.44 17.11 -4.87
N ALA A 437 36.78 17.11 -4.88
CA ALA A 437 37.59 15.97 -4.44
C ALA A 437 37.16 15.49 -3.04
N GLY A 438 36.92 14.18 -2.91
CA GLY A 438 36.49 13.54 -1.66
C GLY A 438 35.02 13.77 -1.27
N ARG A 439 34.20 14.43 -2.11
CA ARG A 439 32.78 14.67 -1.85
C ARG A 439 31.88 13.99 -2.88
N GLY A 440 30.61 13.80 -2.51
CA GLY A 440 29.50 13.52 -3.42
C GLY A 440 28.66 14.77 -3.70
N TRP A 441 27.72 14.66 -4.63
CA TRP A 441 26.68 15.68 -4.82
C TRP A 441 25.54 15.46 -3.84
N ALA A 442 25.00 16.53 -3.25
CA ALA A 442 23.76 16.42 -2.50
C ALA A 442 22.63 16.00 -3.45
N VAL A 443 22.03 14.84 -3.21
CA VAL A 443 20.91 14.31 -4.00
C VAL A 443 19.67 14.14 -3.14
N THR A 444 18.51 14.31 -3.76
CA THR A 444 17.22 14.09 -3.09
C THR A 444 16.59 12.80 -3.59
N ALA A 445 15.62 12.26 -2.85
CA ALA A 445 14.77 11.18 -3.36
C ALA A 445 14.07 11.54 -4.69
N ARG A 446 13.81 12.84 -4.93
CA ARG A 446 13.27 13.31 -6.22
C ARG A 446 14.30 13.17 -7.34
N SER A 447 15.56 13.50 -7.09
CA SER A 447 16.66 13.34 -8.05
C SER A 447 16.84 11.86 -8.42
N LEU A 448 16.92 10.99 -7.40
CA LEU A 448 17.05 9.54 -7.59
C LEU A 448 15.87 8.98 -8.38
N ASN A 449 14.64 9.36 -8.02
CA ASN A 449 13.44 8.96 -8.76
C ASN A 449 13.47 9.46 -10.21
N PHE A 450 13.92 10.69 -10.47
CA PHE A 450 13.97 11.25 -11.83
C PHE A 450 14.91 10.46 -12.74
N GLY A 451 16.08 10.06 -12.25
CA GLY A 451 17.02 9.23 -13.01
C GLY A 451 16.69 7.73 -12.99
N GLY A 452 15.85 7.27 -12.06
CA GLY A 452 15.42 5.87 -11.93
C GLY A 452 14.14 5.52 -12.70
N GLN A 453 13.67 6.38 -13.61
CA GLN A 453 12.43 6.15 -14.36
C GLN A 453 12.65 5.28 -15.60
N PRO A 454 11.63 4.51 -16.02
CA PRO A 454 11.68 3.69 -17.25
C PRO A 454 11.64 4.55 -18.52
N LEU A 455 11.25 5.82 -18.41
CA LEU A 455 11.22 6.80 -19.49
C LEU A 455 12.07 8.01 -19.09
N PHE A 456 13.01 8.40 -19.95
CA PHE A 456 13.93 9.50 -19.68
C PHE A 456 14.15 10.40 -20.91
N PRO A 457 13.93 11.73 -20.81
CA PRO A 457 13.34 12.42 -19.64
C PRO A 457 11.94 11.88 -19.27
N PRO A 458 11.54 11.96 -17.99
CA PRO A 458 10.25 11.47 -17.51
C PRO A 458 9.07 11.85 -18.41
N GLY A 459 8.37 10.82 -18.88
CA GLY A 459 7.18 10.99 -19.70
C GLY A 459 7.44 11.42 -21.14
N ILE A 460 8.63 11.20 -21.71
CA ILE A 460 8.86 11.35 -23.15
C ILE A 460 8.98 9.95 -23.79
N ASP A 461 7.99 9.54 -24.57
CA ASP A 461 7.93 8.19 -25.17
C ASP A 461 7.50 8.15 -26.65
N ARG A 462 7.15 9.30 -27.25
CA ARG A 462 6.79 9.38 -28.69
C ARG A 462 7.66 10.29 -29.54
N GLU A 463 8.36 11.25 -28.94
CA GLU A 463 9.17 12.24 -29.67
C GLU A 463 10.58 11.74 -29.95
N VAL A 464 11.07 10.82 -29.12
CA VAL A 464 12.34 10.11 -29.26
C VAL A 464 12.14 8.65 -28.87
N ALA A 465 13.04 7.77 -29.28
CA ALA A 465 13.04 6.39 -28.79
C ALA A 465 13.12 6.42 -27.26
N PRO A 466 12.13 5.86 -26.53
CA PRO A 466 12.13 5.89 -25.08
C PRO A 466 13.35 5.16 -24.55
N THR A 467 14.12 5.82 -23.70
CA THR A 467 15.26 5.24 -23.01
C THR A 467 15.05 5.35 -21.51
N PRO A 468 15.28 4.28 -20.73
CA PRO A 468 15.30 4.37 -19.28
C PRO A 468 16.39 5.30 -18.78
N GLY A 469 16.14 5.92 -17.63
CA GLY A 469 17.04 6.91 -17.06
C GLY A 469 18.39 6.33 -16.59
N PRO A 470 19.34 7.22 -16.23
CA PRO A 470 20.70 6.85 -15.87
C PRO A 470 20.83 5.86 -14.71
N TRP A 471 19.80 5.74 -13.87
CA TRP A 471 19.78 4.87 -12.68
C TRP A 471 18.59 3.90 -12.70
N PHE A 472 17.99 3.65 -13.86
CA PHE A 472 16.88 2.70 -13.95
C PHE A 472 17.30 1.27 -13.59
N ASP A 473 18.53 0.89 -13.92
CA ASP A 473 19.14 -0.38 -13.55
C ASP A 473 19.35 -0.54 -12.03
N LEU A 474 19.58 0.55 -11.29
CA LEU A 474 19.51 0.53 -9.82
C LEU A 474 18.09 0.20 -9.32
N TYR A 475 17.05 0.77 -9.93
CA TYR A 475 15.66 0.42 -9.61
C TYR A 475 15.36 -1.05 -9.96
N ALA A 476 15.81 -1.52 -11.13
CA ALA A 476 15.65 -2.92 -11.54
C ALA A 476 16.41 -3.88 -10.60
N TYR A 477 17.60 -3.48 -10.12
CA TYR A 477 18.35 -4.23 -9.12
C TYR A 477 17.56 -4.37 -7.81
N ASP A 478 17.01 -3.28 -7.26
CA ASP A 478 16.17 -3.35 -6.05
C ASP A 478 14.88 -4.17 -6.27
N SER A 479 14.30 -4.11 -7.47
CA SER A 479 13.18 -4.98 -7.86
C SER A 479 13.53 -6.47 -7.72
N ALA A 480 14.74 -6.86 -8.13
CA ALA A 480 15.22 -8.24 -8.13
C ALA A 480 15.87 -8.69 -6.81
N ASN A 481 16.34 -7.76 -5.97
CA ASN A 481 17.12 -8.05 -4.77
C ASN A 481 16.46 -7.45 -3.51
N PRO A 482 15.40 -8.07 -2.98
CA PRO A 482 14.70 -7.61 -1.79
C PRO A 482 15.64 -7.44 -0.60
N CYS A 483 15.35 -6.44 0.22
CA CYS A 483 16.01 -6.19 1.51
C CYS A 483 17.47 -5.75 1.42
N THR A 484 17.99 -5.53 0.22
CA THR A 484 19.33 -4.97 0.03
C THR A 484 19.35 -3.45 0.23
N GLU A 485 18.22 -2.77 -0.02
CA GLU A 485 18.12 -1.30 -0.05
C GLU A 485 19.07 -0.63 -1.07
N GLY A 486 19.61 -1.41 -2.02
CA GLY A 486 20.65 -1.02 -2.97
C GLY A 486 21.81 -2.02 -2.98
N PRO A 487 22.77 -1.89 -3.91
CA PRO A 487 23.88 -2.82 -4.08
C PRO A 487 25.05 -2.64 -3.08
N GLY A 488 24.89 -1.82 -2.03
CA GLY A 488 25.96 -1.36 -1.15
C GLY A 488 25.79 -1.82 0.30
#